data_AF-A0A4Z2AZP8-F1
#
_entry.id   AF-A0A4Z2AZP8-F1
#
_cell.length_a   1.000
_cell.length_b   1.000
_cell.length_c   1.000
_cell.angle_alpha   90.00
_cell.angle_beta   90.00
_cell.angle_gamma   90.00
#
_symmetry.space_group_name_H-M   'P 1'
#
loop_
_entity.id
_entity.type
_entity.pdbx_description
1 polymer ?
#
loop_
_entity_poly.entity_id
_entity_poly.type
_entity_poly.pdbx_seq_one_letter_code
_entity_poly.pdbx_strand_id
1 'polypeptide(L)'
;MGTQEGERDWIDVANNLLRQCHTNPRVRKLTDCDADVFIALYENILGEKVPDYIAAAGSQEDDIHNVQSVIDSLSLDYLQISLSHITGENVIRGDKDSIKNLLEIFDGLLEYLKEEMIEESQNDGIAAVRNSTATEEPEQSSSSIGE
;
A
#
# COMPACT_ATOMS: atom_id res chain seq x y z
N MET A 1 16.70 -30.89 -1.42
CA MET A 1 15.57 -30.16 -2.03
C MET A 1 15.32 -28.95 -1.15
N GLY A 2 15.13 -27.76 -1.74
CA GLY A 2 14.67 -26.54 -1.04
C GLY A 2 15.72 -25.57 -0.49
N THR A 3 16.51 -24.89 -1.35
CA THR A 3 17.28 -23.70 -0.90
C THR A 3 17.29 -22.53 -1.90
N GLN A 4 16.47 -22.58 -2.96
CA GLN A 4 16.35 -21.49 -3.94
C GLN A 4 14.92 -20.98 -4.14
N GLU A 5 13.93 -21.65 -3.54
CA GLU A 5 12.52 -21.29 -3.68
C GLU A 5 12.27 -20.00 -2.89
N GLY A 6 12.57 -19.97 -1.58
CA GLY A 6 12.31 -18.80 -0.74
C GLY A 6 12.93 -17.48 -1.22
N GLU A 7 14.17 -17.43 -1.71
CA GLU A 7 14.75 -16.15 -2.19
C GLU A 7 14.08 -15.60 -3.46
N ARG A 8 13.57 -16.47 -4.34
CA ARG A 8 12.87 -16.03 -5.55
C ARG A 8 11.50 -15.46 -5.22
N ASP A 9 10.78 -16.08 -4.28
CA ASP A 9 9.50 -15.58 -3.78
C ASP A 9 9.63 -14.14 -3.26
N TRP A 10 10.68 -13.83 -2.47
CA TRP A 10 10.88 -12.48 -1.95
C TRP A 10 11.28 -11.44 -3.00
N ILE A 11 12.00 -11.87 -4.05
CA ILE A 11 12.30 -10.97 -5.18
C ILE A 11 11.00 -10.64 -5.92
N ASP A 12 10.10 -11.61 -6.09
CA ASP A 12 8.78 -11.39 -6.69
C ASP A 12 7.93 -10.43 -5.83
N VAL A 13 7.91 -10.59 -4.50
CA VAL A 13 7.25 -9.65 -3.56
C VAL A 13 7.80 -8.24 -3.73
N ALA A 14 9.12 -8.06 -3.70
CA ALA A 14 9.75 -6.75 -3.88
C ALA A 14 9.38 -6.12 -5.25
N ASN A 15 9.45 -6.90 -6.33
CA ASN A 15 9.07 -6.41 -7.66
C ASN A 15 7.56 -6.11 -7.76
N ASN A 16 6.71 -6.85 -7.05
CA ASN A 16 5.27 -6.60 -7.00
C ASN A 16 4.96 -5.27 -6.29
N LEU A 17 5.56 -5.05 -5.11
CA LEU A 17 5.47 -3.78 -4.37
C LEU A 17 5.90 -2.59 -5.24
N LEU A 18 7.06 -2.70 -5.90
CA LEU A 18 7.59 -1.64 -6.77
C LEU A 18 6.66 -1.37 -7.97
N ARG A 19 6.09 -2.42 -8.58
CA ARG A 19 5.12 -2.27 -9.68
C ARG A 19 3.85 -1.55 -9.21
N GLN A 20 3.34 -1.90 -8.05
CA GLN A 20 2.15 -1.26 -7.48
C GLN A 20 2.42 0.21 -7.13
N CYS A 21 3.64 0.52 -6.69
CA CYS A 21 4.09 1.89 -6.40
C CYS A 21 4.54 2.68 -7.64
N HIS A 22 4.40 2.13 -8.87
CA HIS A 22 4.90 2.74 -10.12
C HIS A 22 6.37 3.19 -10.08
N THR A 23 7.21 2.52 -9.28
CA THR A 23 8.64 2.80 -9.17
C THR A 23 9.43 1.93 -10.16
N ASN A 24 10.49 2.51 -10.73
CA ASN A 24 11.25 1.90 -11.84
C ASN A 24 12.45 0.98 -11.50
N PRO A 25 12.93 0.81 -10.25
CA PRO A 25 14.05 -0.10 -10.01
C PRO A 25 13.57 -1.55 -10.14
N ARG A 26 14.33 -2.39 -10.83
CA ARG A 26 14.03 -3.82 -10.99
C ARG A 26 14.97 -4.64 -10.12
N VAL A 27 14.46 -5.03 -8.96
CA VAL A 27 15.20 -5.82 -7.97
C VAL A 27 15.53 -7.19 -8.54
N ARG A 28 16.83 -7.50 -8.64
CA ARG A 28 17.31 -8.84 -9.07
C ARG A 28 17.77 -9.70 -7.89
N LYS A 29 18.04 -9.08 -6.75
CA LYS A 29 18.53 -9.68 -5.52
C LYS A 29 17.96 -8.87 -4.36
N LEU A 30 17.72 -9.49 -3.21
CA LEU A 30 17.24 -8.76 -2.03
C LEU A 30 18.16 -7.61 -1.62
N THR A 31 19.46 -7.76 -1.80
CA THR A 31 20.46 -6.71 -1.51
C THR A 31 20.45 -5.54 -2.49
N ASP A 32 19.58 -5.55 -3.50
CA ASP A 32 19.35 -4.42 -4.42
C ASP A 32 18.29 -3.45 -3.85
N CYS A 33 17.69 -3.81 -2.71
CA CYS A 33 16.80 -2.94 -1.95
C CYS A 33 17.61 -2.00 -1.07
N ASP A 34 18.01 -0.86 -1.64
CA ASP A 34 18.70 0.22 -0.93
C ASP A 34 17.71 1.16 -0.20
N ALA A 35 18.25 2.16 0.50
CA ALA A 35 17.43 3.15 1.23
C ALA A 35 16.35 3.76 0.33
N ASP A 36 16.72 4.22 -0.88
CA ASP A 36 15.79 4.81 -1.85
C ASP A 36 14.59 3.91 -2.17
N VAL A 37 14.79 2.59 -2.21
CA VAL A 37 13.70 1.64 -2.48
C VAL A 37 12.67 1.69 -1.34
N PHE A 38 13.12 1.60 -0.09
CA PHE A 38 12.21 1.61 1.06
C PHE A 38 11.57 2.99 1.31
N ILE A 39 12.32 4.07 1.08
CA ILE A 39 11.78 5.43 1.12
C ILE A 39 10.70 5.59 0.07
N ALA A 40 10.97 5.19 -1.17
CA ALA A 40 9.98 5.30 -2.24
C ALA A 40 8.74 4.44 -1.96
N LEU A 41 8.91 3.21 -1.44
CA LEU A 41 7.79 2.38 -1.02
C LEU A 41 6.96 3.06 0.07
N TYR A 42 7.60 3.60 1.11
CA TYR A 42 6.92 4.35 2.16
C TYR A 42 6.12 5.52 1.60
N GLU A 43 6.73 6.38 0.78
CA GLU A 43 6.07 7.57 0.23
C GLU A 43 4.92 7.22 -0.72
N ASN A 44 5.03 6.12 -1.48
CA ASN A 44 3.99 5.71 -2.43
C ASN A 44 2.84 4.94 -1.76
N ILE A 45 3.14 4.12 -0.75
CA ILE A 45 2.14 3.32 -0.04
C ILE A 45 1.33 4.22 0.90
N LEU A 46 2.01 5.03 1.70
CA LEU A 46 1.38 5.86 2.73
C LEU A 46 0.96 7.24 2.21
N GLY A 47 1.57 7.70 1.11
CA GLY A 47 1.28 9.02 0.52
C GLY A 47 1.92 10.18 1.27
N GLU A 48 2.84 9.92 2.20
CA GLU A 48 3.52 10.93 3.02
C GLU A 48 5.04 10.78 3.02
N LYS A 49 5.75 11.84 3.43
CA LYS A 49 7.22 11.86 3.41
C LYS A 49 7.80 11.21 4.66
N VAL A 50 8.91 10.50 4.48
CA VAL A 50 9.66 9.92 5.60
C VAL A 50 10.07 11.03 6.59
N PRO A 51 9.77 10.85 7.90
CA PRO A 51 10.15 11.83 8.90
C PRO A 51 11.68 11.92 9.04
N ASP A 52 12.19 13.13 9.22
CA ASP A 52 13.64 13.40 9.36
C ASP A 52 14.50 12.89 8.18
N TYR A 53 13.92 12.83 6.97
CA TYR A 53 14.61 12.36 5.77
C TYR A 53 15.79 13.26 5.38
N ILE A 54 16.96 12.63 5.22
CA ILE A 54 18.20 13.23 4.75
C ILE A 54 18.30 13.03 3.24
N ALA A 55 17.85 14.02 2.48
CA ALA A 55 17.84 14.00 1.01
C ALA A 55 19.23 14.01 0.36
N ALA A 56 20.26 14.45 1.08
CA ALA A 56 21.64 14.48 0.62
C ALA A 56 22.48 13.46 1.40
N ALA A 57 22.03 12.20 1.42
CA ALA A 57 22.77 11.09 2.03
C ALA A 57 24.14 10.96 1.33
N GLY A 58 25.19 11.39 2.02
CA GLY A 58 26.56 11.34 1.54
C GLY A 58 27.34 10.16 2.14
N SER A 59 26.80 9.58 3.21
CA SER A 59 27.40 8.49 3.96
C SER A 59 26.39 7.39 4.22
N GLN A 60 26.90 6.18 4.41
CA GLN A 60 26.09 5.02 4.80
C GLN A 60 25.29 5.27 6.09
N GLU A 61 25.81 6.08 7.02
CA GLU A 61 25.09 6.47 8.24
C GLU A 61 23.80 7.25 7.94
N ASP A 62 23.80 8.10 6.91
CA ASP A 62 22.61 8.84 6.48
C ASP A 62 21.56 7.87 5.91
N ASP A 63 21.98 6.87 5.12
CA ASP A 63 21.10 5.83 4.58
C ASP A 63 20.50 4.98 5.70
N ILE A 64 21.32 4.60 6.68
CA ILE A 64 20.87 3.85 7.87
C ILE A 64 19.85 4.66 8.64
N HIS A 65 20.12 5.96 8.85
CA HIS A 65 19.20 6.86 9.53
C HIS A 65 17.88 6.97 8.78
N ASN A 66 17.92 7.19 7.46
CA ASN A 66 16.73 7.29 6.63
C ASN A 66 15.85 6.03 6.70
N VAL A 67 16.45 4.84 6.58
CA VAL A 67 15.71 3.57 6.71
C VAL A 67 15.21 3.36 8.15
N GLN A 68 15.99 3.76 9.15
CA GLN A 68 15.56 3.66 10.54
C GLN A 68 14.35 4.56 10.81
N SER A 69 14.31 5.79 10.28
CA SER A 69 13.14 6.67 10.37
C SER A 69 11.89 6.07 9.74
N VAL A 70 12.03 5.38 8.61
CA VAL A 70 10.94 4.59 8.01
C VAL A 70 10.44 3.54 9.00
N ILE A 71 11.33 2.72 9.56
CA ILE A 71 10.98 1.64 10.48
C ILE A 71 10.32 2.18 11.75
N ASP A 72 10.87 3.24 12.36
CA ASP A 72 10.32 3.86 13.55
C ASP A 72 8.93 4.45 13.28
N SER A 73 8.73 5.11 12.14
CA SER A 73 7.41 5.61 11.74
C SER A 73 6.41 4.46 11.57
N LEU A 74 6.79 3.38 10.87
CA LEU A 74 5.94 2.20 10.73
C LEU A 74 5.57 1.58 12.08
N SER A 75 6.54 1.50 13.00
CA SER A 75 6.38 0.94 14.34
C SER A 75 5.48 1.79 15.23
N LEU A 76 5.64 3.11 15.20
CA LEU A 76 4.98 4.06 16.10
C LEU A 76 3.61 4.48 15.60
N ASP A 77 3.47 4.73 14.30
CA ASP A 77 2.30 5.39 13.71
C ASP A 77 1.29 4.40 13.12
N TYR A 78 1.76 3.36 12.42
CA TYR A 78 0.88 2.45 11.67
C TYR A 78 0.64 1.10 12.34
N LEU A 79 1.71 0.37 12.67
CA LEU A 79 1.59 -0.99 13.19
C LEU A 79 1.37 -1.02 14.70
N GLN A 80 1.81 0.02 15.42
CA GLN A 80 1.73 0.13 16.87
C GLN A 80 2.41 -1.04 17.64
N ILE A 81 3.37 -1.72 17.00
CA ILE A 81 4.19 -2.81 17.56
C ILE A 81 5.67 -2.48 17.43
N SER A 82 6.50 -3.02 18.33
CA SER A 82 7.95 -2.83 18.27
C SER A 82 8.61 -3.65 17.15
N LEU A 83 9.25 -2.97 16.19
CA LEU A 83 10.03 -3.59 15.12
C LEU A 83 11.51 -3.78 15.49
N SER A 84 11.82 -4.06 16.76
CA SER A 84 13.20 -4.08 17.28
C SER A 84 14.14 -5.13 16.66
N HIS A 85 13.58 -6.07 15.89
CA HIS A 85 14.32 -7.11 15.18
C HIS A 85 14.77 -6.66 13.78
N ILE A 86 14.23 -5.52 13.29
CA ILE A 86 14.58 -4.90 12.02
C ILE A 86 15.29 -3.59 12.36
N THR A 87 16.49 -3.40 11.82
CA THR A 87 17.25 -2.16 11.99
C THR A 87 17.66 -1.63 10.63
N GLY A 88 17.70 -0.31 10.49
CA GLY A 88 18.19 0.34 9.27
C GLY A 88 19.61 -0.11 8.94
N GLU A 89 20.45 -0.33 9.95
CA GLU A 89 21.81 -0.86 9.77
C GLU A 89 21.83 -2.21 9.05
N ASN A 90 21.00 -3.17 9.49
CA ASN A 90 20.97 -4.49 8.89
C ASN A 90 20.46 -4.44 7.45
N VAL A 91 19.44 -3.63 7.19
CA VAL A 91 18.89 -3.43 5.85
C VAL A 91 19.96 -2.86 4.90
N ILE A 92 20.65 -1.78 5.28
CA ILE A 92 21.71 -1.17 4.46
C ILE A 92 22.93 -2.09 4.31
N ARG A 93 23.20 -2.96 5.29
CA ARG A 93 24.23 -3.99 5.16
C ARG A 93 23.85 -5.15 4.22
N GLY A 94 22.62 -5.19 3.72
CA GLY A 94 22.14 -6.26 2.84
C GLY A 94 21.72 -7.51 3.60
N ASP A 95 21.37 -7.39 4.88
CA ASP A 95 20.87 -8.52 5.67
C ASP A 95 19.53 -8.99 5.10
N LYS A 96 19.54 -10.18 4.51
CA LYS A 96 18.39 -10.70 3.76
C LYS A 96 17.17 -10.87 4.66
N ASP A 97 17.35 -11.29 5.91
CA ASP A 97 16.23 -11.53 6.83
C ASP A 97 15.58 -10.21 7.23
N SER A 98 16.36 -9.18 7.56
CA SER A 98 15.85 -7.84 7.85
C SER A 98 15.13 -7.22 6.64
N ILE A 99 15.68 -7.39 5.43
CA ILE A 99 15.06 -6.92 4.18
C ILE A 99 13.72 -7.61 3.93
N LYS A 100 13.66 -8.94 4.08
CA LYS A 100 12.42 -9.70 3.91
C LYS A 100 11.34 -9.27 4.90
N ASN A 101 11.71 -9.13 6.17
CA ASN A 101 10.76 -8.72 7.20
C ASN A 101 10.21 -7.31 6.90
N LEU A 102 11.06 -6.39 6.42
CA LEU A 102 10.60 -5.05 6.06
C LEU A 102 9.70 -5.06 4.81
N LEU A 103 10.02 -5.89 3.81
CA LEU A 103 9.16 -6.07 2.64
C LEU A 103 7.81 -6.69 3.00
N GLU A 104 7.77 -7.68 3.91
CA GLU A 104 6.54 -8.31 4.39
C GLU A 104 5.61 -7.28 5.05
N ILE A 105 6.19 -6.38 5.85
CA ILE A 105 5.46 -5.27 6.46
C ILE A 105 4.85 -4.36 5.38
N PHE A 106 5.63 -3.95 4.39
CA PHE A 106 5.14 -3.09 3.31
C PHE A 106 4.06 -3.77 2.45
N ASP A 107 4.21 -5.07 2.17
CA ASP A 107 3.23 -5.84 1.40
C ASP A 107 1.91 -5.93 2.16
N GLY A 108 1.95 -6.23 3.47
CA GLY A 108 0.77 -6.24 4.32
C GLY A 108 0.11 -4.86 4.47
N LEU A 109 0.90 -3.78 4.56
CA LEU A 109 0.36 -2.41 4.61
C LEU A 109 -0.31 -2.01 3.30
N LEU A 110 0.30 -2.33 2.16
CA LEU A 110 -0.27 -2.03 0.86
C LEU A 110 -1.57 -2.82 0.62
N GLU A 111 -1.60 -4.10 1.03
CA GLU A 111 -2.81 -4.93 0.98
C GLU A 111 -3.93 -4.32 1.83
N TYR A 112 -3.63 -3.98 3.09
CA TYR A 112 -4.56 -3.33 4.00
C TYR A 112 -5.14 -2.03 3.42
N LEU A 113 -4.29 -1.12 2.93
CA LEU A 113 -4.72 0.16 2.37
C LEU A 113 -5.57 -0.03 1.10
N LYS A 114 -5.23 -1.02 0.28
CA LYS A 114 -5.99 -1.33 -0.93
C LYS A 114 -7.38 -1.87 -0.60
N GLU A 115 -7.51 -2.70 0.43
CA GLU A 115 -8.82 -3.15 0.92
C GLU A 115 -9.66 -1.98 1.45
N GLU A 116 -9.05 -1.09 2.25
CA GLU A 116 -9.73 0.10 2.81
C GLU A 116 -10.26 1.05 1.70
N MET A 117 -9.46 1.30 0.66
CA MET A 117 -9.88 2.13 -0.49
C MET A 117 -11.02 1.52 -1.31
N ILE A 118 -11.09 0.18 -1.39
CA ILE A 118 -12.16 -0.53 -2.11
C ILE A 118 -13.48 -0.46 -1.34
N GLU A 119 -13.44 -0.51 0.00
CA GLU A 119 -14.62 -0.36 0.85
C GLU A 119 -15.21 1.05 0.80
N GLU A 120 -14.38 2.10 0.72
CA GLU A 120 -14.87 3.49 0.59
C GLU A 120 -15.52 3.77 -0.77
N SER A 121 -15.04 3.15 -1.86
CA SER A 121 -15.62 3.33 -3.20
C SER A 121 -16.95 2.60 -3.43
N GLN A 122 -17.33 1.64 -2.57
CA GLN A 122 -18.64 0.96 -2.67
C GLN A 122 -19.77 1.70 -1.94
N ASN A 123 -19.48 2.76 -1.17
CA ASN A 123 -20.51 3.55 -0.50
C ASN A 123 -21.02 4.75 -1.31
N ASP A 124 -20.35 5.15 -2.41
CA ASP A 124 -20.86 6.16 -3.36
C ASP A 124 -21.69 5.50 -4.47
N GLY A 125 -22.83 4.91 -4.11
CA GLY A 125 -23.60 4.13 -5.10
C GLY A 125 -25.08 3.88 -4.82
N ILE A 126 -25.66 4.29 -3.69
CA ILE A 126 -27.09 4.13 -3.44
C ILE A 126 -27.69 5.36 -2.74
N ALA A 127 -27.55 6.54 -3.35
CA ALA A 127 -28.28 7.75 -2.91
C ALA A 127 -28.92 8.54 -4.07
N ALA A 128 -29.12 7.94 -5.24
CA ALA A 128 -29.76 8.61 -6.37
C ALA A 128 -30.76 7.72 -7.11
N VAL A 129 -31.75 7.17 -6.39
CA VAL A 129 -33.05 6.81 -7.00
C VAL A 129 -34.20 7.18 -6.08
N ARG A 130 -34.18 8.43 -5.61
CA ARG A 130 -35.38 9.07 -5.07
C ARG A 130 -35.87 10.12 -6.04
N ASN A 131 -36.96 9.73 -6.70
CA ASN A 131 -37.98 10.59 -7.28
C ASN A 131 -37.72 11.14 -8.68
N SER A 132 -38.38 10.55 -9.68
CA SER A 132 -39.14 11.26 -10.73
C SER A 132 -39.88 10.27 -11.64
N THR A 133 -41.12 9.93 -11.32
CA THR A 133 -42.20 9.95 -12.33
C THR A 133 -43.49 10.31 -11.61
N ALA A 134 -43.93 11.53 -11.91
CA ALA A 134 -45.15 12.14 -11.46
C ALA A 134 -46.39 11.38 -11.96
N THR A 135 -47.39 11.34 -11.08
CA THR A 135 -48.83 11.47 -11.33
C THR A 135 -49.32 11.58 -12.78
N GLU A 136 -50.32 10.75 -13.14
CA GLU A 136 -51.70 11.15 -13.53
C GLU A 136 -52.35 10.06 -14.43
N GLU A 137 -53.33 9.32 -13.89
CA GLU A 137 -54.50 8.86 -14.65
C GLU A 137 -55.68 8.68 -13.66
N PRO A 138 -56.73 9.53 -13.72
CA PRO A 138 -58.03 9.22 -13.14
C PRO A 138 -58.97 8.62 -14.21
N GLU A 139 -60.15 8.21 -13.75
CA GLU A 139 -61.37 7.93 -14.54
C GLU A 139 -61.54 6.51 -15.13
N GLN A 140 -61.98 5.57 -14.29
CA GLN A 140 -62.98 4.60 -14.74
C GLN A 140 -64.38 5.16 -14.44
N SER A 141 -65.00 5.78 -15.44
CA SER A 141 -66.45 6.00 -15.47
C SER A 141 -67.00 5.55 -16.83
N SER A 142 -68.05 4.76 -16.72
CA SER A 142 -68.80 4.05 -17.76
C SER A 142 -69.33 4.95 -18.88
N SER A 143 -69.28 4.44 -20.11
CA SER A 143 -70.16 4.90 -21.18
C SER A 143 -70.95 3.72 -21.75
N SER A 144 -72.26 3.74 -21.46
CA SER A 144 -73.28 2.98 -22.17
C SER A 144 -73.62 3.68 -23.47
N ILE A 145 -73.57 2.94 -24.57
CA ILE A 145 -74.30 3.15 -25.83
C ILE A 145 -75.23 1.92 -25.89
N GLY A 146 -76.56 1.99 -26.06
CA GLY A 146 -77.37 2.99 -26.73
C GLY A 146 -77.97 2.36 -27.99
N GLU A 147 -78.93 1.44 -27.81
CA GLU A 147 -80.03 1.10 -28.74
C GLU A 147 -81.26 0.65 -27.92
#